data_AF-A0A554XL53-F1
#
_entry.id   AF-A0A554XL53-F1
#
_cell.length_a   1.000
_cell.length_b   1.000
_cell.length_c   1.000
_cell.angle_alpha   90.00
_cell.angle_beta   90.00
_cell.angle_gamma   90.00
#
_symmetry.space_group_name_H-M   'P 1'
#
loop_
_entity.id
_entity.type
_entity.pdbx_description
1 polymer ?
#
loop_
_entity_poly.entity_id
_entity_poly.type
_entity_poly.pdbx_seq_one_letter_code
_entity_poly.pdbx_strand_id
1 'polypeptide(L)'
;MALFLAPYLRKFGQFTIPDFLGARYEGTIARLVGILIAIFVSFVYQLQKVTERGKQLIDDPKEKEVIAAFQAQAAALGEKLKDVPAALAADRAAAKDAWTKAKAAAEARAKPLAGMPGHAQQFAGDPNGDEKAQKTFDESRRDFLALVFCLMVGTPFDKLPAWIANWTKVDPALLSVTDVNKDGIFQLGEMRIGGDIIVLATPEIAGLPYVVSGMVAAGGLAAALSTADGLLLTIANALSHDLYYKMMDPNAPTSRRVMISKVLLLVVALMAAYVAAQKPADILFLVSAAFSLAAAGFFPALTLGIFWKRATKWGAILGMIAGFGITFYYMATSQPWLRSVFGVTDPVQLWWGIQPISAGIFGVPVGFLLPRSLLPRPGRGGPAWAV
;
A
#
# COMPACT_ATOMS: atom_id res chain seq x y z
N MET A 1 -4.58 17.36 15.37
CA MET A 1 -5.82 17.92 14.75
C MET A 1 -7.06 17.18 15.18
N ALA A 2 -7.24 15.94 14.73
CA ALA A 2 -8.48 15.19 14.94
C ALA A 2 -8.89 15.10 16.43
N LEU A 3 -7.95 14.82 17.34
CA LEU A 3 -8.24 14.67 18.77
C LEU A 3 -8.82 15.94 19.42
N PHE A 4 -8.34 17.13 19.03
CA PHE A 4 -8.72 18.40 19.65
C PHE A 4 -9.95 19.05 19.01
N LEU A 5 -10.19 18.87 17.71
CA LEU A 5 -11.33 19.50 17.02
C LEU A 5 -12.53 18.56 16.87
N ALA A 6 -12.34 17.24 16.83
CA ALA A 6 -13.44 16.30 16.63
C ALA A 6 -14.56 16.44 17.68
N PRO A 7 -14.30 16.64 18.98
CA PRO A 7 -15.37 16.83 19.97
C PRO A 7 -16.25 18.05 19.68
N TYR A 8 -15.66 19.14 19.18
CA TYR A 8 -16.37 20.38 18.86
C TYR A 8 -17.12 20.28 17.52
N LEU A 9 -16.51 19.65 16.52
CA LEU A 9 -17.15 19.42 15.22
C LEU A 9 -18.36 18.47 15.34
N ARG A 10 -18.28 17.44 16.18
CA ARG A 10 -19.42 16.52 16.42
C ARG A 10 -20.62 17.21 17.07
N LYS A 11 -20.39 18.19 17.94
CA LYS A 11 -21.48 19.02 18.52
C LYS A 11 -22.19 19.88 17.48
N PHE A 12 -21.56 20.13 16.33
CA PHE A 12 -22.08 20.99 15.26
C PHE A 12 -23.05 20.27 14.30
N GLY A 13 -23.12 18.93 14.35
CA GLY A 13 -24.08 18.14 13.58
C GLY A 13 -23.88 18.14 12.05
N GLN A 14 -22.78 18.73 11.56
CA GLN A 14 -22.41 18.69 10.13
C GLN A 14 -21.52 17.49 9.84
N PHE A 15 -21.76 16.85 8.69
CA PHE A 15 -21.12 15.58 8.34
C PHE A 15 -19.78 15.74 7.61
N THR A 16 -19.47 16.94 7.08
CA THR A 16 -18.23 17.20 6.31
C THR A 16 -17.55 18.51 6.71
N ILE A 17 -16.22 18.58 6.52
CA ILE A 17 -15.43 19.80 6.76
C ILE A 17 -15.93 20.98 5.90
N PRO A 18 -16.21 20.81 4.59
CA PRO A 18 -16.74 21.90 3.77
C PRO A 18 -18.09 22.42 4.23
N ASP A 19 -18.93 21.56 4.81
CA ASP A 19 -20.20 21.97 5.39
C ASP A 19 -20.03 22.82 6.64
N PHE A 20 -19.12 22.42 7.53
CA PHE A 20 -18.73 23.26 8.65
C PHE A 20 -18.23 24.64 8.18
N LEU A 21 -17.34 24.67 7.18
CA LEU A 21 -16.78 25.92 6.65
C LEU A 21 -17.86 26.82 6.03
N GLY A 22 -18.77 26.24 5.24
CA GLY A 22 -19.88 26.96 4.63
C GLY A 22 -20.85 27.54 5.66
N ALA A 23 -21.18 26.76 6.69
CA ALA A 23 -22.06 27.20 7.78
C ALA A 23 -21.40 28.25 8.68
N ARG A 24 -20.12 28.08 9.04
CA ARG A 24 -19.41 28.99 9.96
C ARG A 24 -19.10 30.34 9.31
N TYR A 25 -18.74 30.34 8.04
CA TYR A 25 -18.29 31.55 7.33
C TYR A 25 -19.36 32.13 6.39
N GLU A 26 -20.58 31.60 6.43
CA GLU A 26 -21.76 32.08 5.68
C GLU A 26 -21.43 32.36 4.20
N GLY A 27 -20.86 31.38 3.50
CA GLY A 27 -20.39 31.59 2.14
C GLY A 27 -20.18 30.32 1.31
N THR A 28 -20.76 30.32 0.11
CA THR A 28 -20.58 29.29 -0.93
C THR A 28 -19.11 29.14 -1.33
N ILE A 29 -18.33 30.22 -1.29
CA ILE A 29 -16.90 30.24 -1.66
C ILE A 29 -16.05 29.49 -0.62
N ALA A 30 -16.30 29.66 0.68
CA ALA A 30 -15.56 28.94 1.73
C ALA A 30 -15.80 27.43 1.65
N ARG A 31 -17.05 27.05 1.33
CA ARG A 31 -17.41 25.66 1.02
C ARG A 31 -16.68 25.16 -0.24
N LEU A 32 -16.71 25.92 -1.35
CA LEU A 32 -16.03 25.55 -2.61
C LEU A 32 -14.55 25.23 -2.37
N VAL A 33 -13.84 26.17 -1.72
CA VAL A 33 -12.40 26.04 -1.47
C VAL A 33 -12.14 24.84 -0.55
N GLY A 34 -12.99 24.62 0.45
CA GLY A 34 -12.92 23.44 1.30
C GLY A 34 -13.10 22.13 0.52
N ILE A 35 -14.07 22.07 -0.42
CA ILE A 35 -14.30 20.91 -1.28
C ILE A 35 -13.07 20.65 -2.16
N LEU A 36 -12.55 21.69 -2.83
CA LEU A 36 -11.40 21.56 -3.74
C LEU A 36 -10.14 21.07 -3.00
N ILE A 37 -9.84 21.62 -1.82
CA ILE A 37 -8.72 21.15 -1.00
C ILE A 37 -8.97 19.72 -0.52
N ALA A 38 -10.20 19.37 -0.12
CA ALA A 38 -10.52 18.02 0.37
C ALA A 38 -10.35 16.97 -0.75
N ILE A 39 -10.84 17.27 -1.95
CA ILE A 39 -10.67 16.41 -3.13
C ILE A 39 -9.19 16.27 -3.47
N PHE A 40 -8.44 17.37 -3.50
CA PHE A 40 -7.02 17.34 -3.83
C PHE A 40 -6.22 16.51 -2.82
N VAL A 41 -6.39 16.74 -1.52
CA VAL A 41 -5.69 15.98 -0.49
C VAL A 41 -6.07 14.50 -0.54
N SER A 42 -7.36 14.21 -0.72
CA SER A 42 -7.83 12.82 -0.84
C SER A 42 -7.25 12.14 -2.08
N PHE A 43 -7.08 12.87 -3.18
CA PHE A 43 -6.41 12.38 -4.39
C PHE A 43 -4.93 12.06 -4.13
N VAL A 44 -4.18 12.98 -3.51
CA VAL A 44 -2.76 12.74 -3.15
C VAL A 44 -2.61 11.51 -2.23
N TYR A 45 -3.53 11.34 -1.27
CA TYR A 45 -3.53 10.16 -0.41
C TYR A 45 -3.91 8.89 -1.19
N GLN A 46 -4.83 8.96 -2.15
CA GLN A 46 -5.15 7.81 -3.00
C GLN A 46 -3.98 7.41 -3.91
N LEU A 47 -3.18 8.36 -4.39
CA LEU A 47 -1.94 8.04 -5.12
C LEU A 47 -1.01 7.18 -4.27
N GLN A 48 -0.90 7.47 -2.98
CA GLN A 48 -0.13 6.66 -2.05
C GLN A 48 -0.63 5.23 -1.99
N LYS A 49 -1.94 5.04 -1.82
CA LYS A 49 -2.56 3.71 -1.69
C LYS A 49 -2.43 2.90 -2.98
N VAL A 50 -2.63 3.53 -4.13
CA VAL A 50 -2.46 2.87 -5.42
C VAL A 50 -1.00 2.52 -5.68
N THR A 51 -0.06 3.40 -5.31
CA THR A 51 1.38 3.13 -5.44
C THR A 51 1.83 2.01 -4.49
N GLU A 52 1.36 2.01 -3.25
CA GLU A 52 1.58 0.95 -2.25
C GLU A 52 1.06 -0.39 -2.77
N ARG A 53 -0.16 -0.39 -3.34
CA ARG A 53 -0.74 -1.58 -3.93
C ARG A 53 0.03 -2.06 -5.17
N GLY A 54 0.47 -1.13 -6.01
CA GLY A 54 1.33 -1.42 -7.16
C GLY A 54 2.63 -2.09 -6.74
N LYS A 55 3.30 -1.60 -5.68
CA LYS A 55 4.47 -2.27 -5.10
C LYS A 55 4.13 -3.68 -4.62
N GLN A 56 3.07 -3.84 -3.82
CA GLN A 56 2.63 -5.15 -3.32
C GLN A 56 2.31 -6.17 -4.44
N LEU A 57 1.71 -5.73 -5.55
CA LEU A 57 1.39 -6.58 -6.70
C LEU A 57 2.65 -6.95 -7.49
N ILE A 58 3.56 -5.99 -7.71
CA ILE A 58 4.85 -6.24 -8.38
C ILE A 58 5.70 -7.18 -7.55
N ASP A 59 5.64 -7.07 -6.22
CA ASP A 59 6.35 -7.92 -5.29
C ASP A 59 5.63 -9.24 -4.99
N ASP A 60 4.46 -9.49 -5.60
CA ASP A 60 3.77 -10.77 -5.49
C ASP A 60 4.58 -11.85 -6.23
N PRO A 61 5.01 -12.92 -5.55
CA PRO A 61 5.80 -13.99 -6.17
C PRO A 61 5.08 -14.65 -7.35
N LYS A 62 3.75 -14.71 -7.34
CA LYS A 62 2.98 -15.27 -8.47
C LYS A 62 3.02 -14.36 -9.69
N GLU A 63 3.02 -13.04 -9.51
CA GLU A 63 3.12 -12.09 -10.63
C GLU A 63 4.52 -12.17 -11.26
N LYS A 64 5.58 -12.32 -10.44
CA LYS A 64 6.96 -12.53 -10.92
C LYS A 64 7.12 -13.85 -11.69
N GLU A 65 6.53 -14.94 -11.21
CA GLU A 65 6.50 -16.22 -11.95
C GLU A 65 5.80 -16.08 -13.31
N VAL A 66 4.67 -15.36 -13.36
CA VAL A 66 3.94 -15.10 -14.60
C VAL A 66 4.76 -14.27 -15.58
N ILE A 67 5.40 -13.19 -15.13
CA ILE A 67 6.27 -12.35 -15.98
C ILE A 67 7.45 -13.16 -16.53
N ALA A 68 8.11 -13.96 -15.68
CA ALA A 68 9.22 -14.82 -16.10
C ALA A 68 8.77 -15.88 -17.10
N ALA A 69 7.60 -16.49 -16.91
CA ALA A 69 7.01 -17.44 -17.85
C ALA A 69 6.70 -16.79 -19.20
N PHE A 70 6.12 -15.58 -19.22
CA PHE A 70 5.84 -14.85 -20.46
C PHE A 70 7.11 -14.40 -21.19
N GLN A 71 8.15 -13.96 -20.46
CA GLN A 71 9.44 -13.63 -21.06
C GLN A 71 10.15 -14.85 -21.65
N ALA A 72 10.14 -15.98 -20.94
CA ALA A 72 10.68 -17.24 -21.44
C ALA A 72 9.93 -17.73 -22.68
N GLN A 73 8.60 -17.60 -22.70
CA GLN A 73 7.79 -17.93 -23.88
C GLN A 73 8.08 -16.99 -25.05
N ALA A 74 8.19 -15.67 -24.82
CA ALA A 74 8.52 -14.69 -25.84
C ALA A 74 9.92 -14.94 -26.45
N ALA A 75 10.91 -15.24 -25.63
CA ALA A 75 12.26 -15.59 -26.08
C ALA A 75 12.27 -16.92 -26.88
N ALA A 76 11.58 -17.94 -26.41
CA ALA A 76 11.46 -19.23 -27.11
C ALA A 76 10.73 -19.09 -28.45
N LEU A 77 9.67 -18.29 -28.53
CA LEU A 77 8.99 -17.96 -29.77
C LEU A 77 9.88 -17.13 -30.70
N GLY A 78 10.68 -16.20 -30.16
CA GLY A 78 11.67 -15.43 -30.90
C GLY A 78 12.74 -16.30 -31.58
N GLU A 79 13.24 -17.34 -30.91
CA GLU A 79 14.15 -18.32 -31.52
C GLU A 79 13.47 -19.14 -32.62
N LYS A 80 12.22 -19.59 -32.38
CA LYS A 80 11.45 -20.36 -33.37
C LYS A 80 11.12 -19.56 -34.63
N LEU A 81 11.02 -18.23 -34.52
CA LEU A 81 10.79 -17.34 -35.66
C LEU A 81 12.02 -17.20 -36.57
N LYS A 82 13.23 -17.56 -36.11
CA LYS A 82 14.44 -17.53 -36.94
C LYS A 82 14.48 -18.63 -38.00
N ASP A 83 13.87 -19.78 -37.73
CA ASP A 83 13.74 -20.89 -38.67
C ASP A 83 12.40 -21.62 -38.47
N VAL A 84 11.37 -21.07 -39.10
CA VAL A 84 9.98 -21.51 -38.95
C VAL A 84 9.75 -22.95 -39.44
N PRO A 85 10.29 -23.39 -40.61
CA PRO A 85 10.13 -24.77 -41.06
C PRO A 85 10.75 -25.81 -40.10
N ALA A 86 11.96 -25.54 -39.59
CA ALA A 86 12.62 -26.45 -38.65
C ALA A 86 11.91 -26.47 -37.28
N ALA A 87 11.48 -25.30 -36.79
CA ALA A 87 10.72 -25.18 -35.55
C ALA A 87 9.39 -25.95 -35.60
N LEU A 88 8.66 -25.86 -36.73
CA LEU A 88 7.39 -26.57 -36.91
C LEU A 88 7.57 -28.10 -36.92
N ALA A 89 8.64 -28.60 -37.54
CA ALA A 89 8.97 -30.01 -37.56
C ALA A 89 9.36 -30.53 -36.16
N ALA A 90 10.17 -29.76 -35.42
CA ALA A 90 10.56 -30.06 -34.04
C ALA A 90 9.35 -30.06 -33.09
N ASP A 91 8.47 -29.08 -33.19
CA ASP A 91 7.25 -29.00 -32.37
C ASP A 91 6.30 -30.16 -32.65
N ARG A 92 6.17 -30.59 -33.91
CA ARG A 92 5.36 -31.76 -34.27
C ARG A 92 5.91 -33.06 -33.68
N ALA A 93 7.24 -33.21 -33.66
CA ALA A 93 7.90 -34.35 -33.04
C ALA A 93 7.74 -34.34 -31.51
N ALA A 94 7.95 -33.19 -30.87
CA ALA A 94 7.78 -33.01 -29.43
C ALA A 94 6.32 -33.23 -28.98
N ALA A 95 5.34 -32.74 -29.75
CA ALA A 95 3.92 -32.96 -29.48
C ALA A 95 3.54 -34.45 -29.56
N LYS A 96 4.13 -35.18 -30.53
CA LYS A 96 3.92 -36.63 -30.67
C LYS A 96 4.51 -37.39 -29.48
N ASP A 97 5.74 -37.05 -29.06
CA ASP A 97 6.41 -37.67 -27.92
C ASP A 97 5.67 -37.38 -26.59
N ALA A 98 5.26 -36.14 -26.37
CA ALA A 98 4.49 -35.72 -25.21
C ALA A 98 3.13 -36.44 -25.14
N TRP A 99 2.42 -36.56 -26.27
CA TRP A 99 1.17 -37.31 -26.34
C TRP A 99 1.36 -38.80 -26.03
N THR A 100 2.42 -39.43 -26.57
CA THR A 100 2.72 -40.83 -26.27
C THR A 100 3.07 -41.06 -24.80
N LYS A 101 3.85 -40.16 -24.17
CA LYS A 101 4.18 -40.23 -22.74
C LYS A 101 2.95 -40.01 -21.86
N ALA A 102 2.10 -39.03 -22.19
CA ALA A 102 0.86 -38.74 -21.48
C ALA A 102 -0.13 -39.92 -21.56
N LYS A 103 -0.25 -40.55 -22.74
CA LYS A 103 -1.06 -41.75 -22.93
C LYS A 103 -0.56 -42.91 -22.06
N ALA A 104 0.74 -43.18 -22.07
CA ALA A 104 1.34 -44.24 -21.25
C ALA A 104 1.15 -44.00 -19.73
N ALA A 105 1.30 -42.75 -19.28
CA ALA A 105 1.07 -42.37 -17.88
C ALA A 105 -0.41 -42.51 -17.47
N ALA A 106 -1.35 -42.14 -18.36
CA ALA A 106 -2.78 -42.32 -18.14
C ALA A 106 -3.17 -43.80 -18.07
N GLU A 107 -2.61 -44.64 -18.96
CA GLU A 107 -2.80 -46.10 -18.95
C GLU A 107 -2.21 -46.75 -17.68
N ALA A 108 -1.07 -46.26 -17.17
CA ALA A 108 -0.49 -46.73 -15.92
C ALA A 108 -1.36 -46.39 -14.70
N ARG A 109 -1.96 -45.19 -14.68
CA ARG A 109 -2.88 -44.73 -13.61
C ARG A 109 -4.26 -45.38 -13.68
N ALA A 110 -4.68 -45.87 -14.86
CA ALA A 110 -5.94 -46.58 -15.05
C ALA A 110 -5.89 -48.03 -14.53
N LYS A 111 -4.73 -48.54 -14.12
CA LYS A 111 -4.61 -49.87 -13.49
C LYS A 111 -5.13 -49.83 -12.05
N PRO A 112 -6.02 -50.74 -11.64
CA PRO A 112 -6.54 -50.75 -10.27
C PRO A 112 -5.41 -50.81 -9.24
N LEU A 113 -5.39 -49.82 -8.33
CA LEU A 113 -4.48 -49.70 -7.18
C LEU A 113 -2.97 -49.67 -7.47
N ALA A 114 -2.53 -49.45 -8.70
CA ALA A 114 -1.10 -49.33 -9.08
C ALA A 114 -0.15 -50.38 -8.46
N GLY A 115 -0.68 -51.54 -8.05
CA GLY A 115 0.07 -52.63 -7.42
C GLY A 115 0.58 -52.41 -5.98
N MET A 116 0.09 -51.45 -5.18
CA MET A 116 0.56 -51.24 -3.80
C MET A 116 -0.40 -51.80 -2.71
N PRO A 117 0.11 -52.40 -1.61
CA PRO A 117 -0.64 -52.64 -0.38
C PRO A 117 -0.71 -51.40 0.53
N GLY A 118 -1.69 -51.35 1.46
CA GLY A 118 -1.98 -50.22 2.35
C GLY A 118 -0.90 -49.92 3.42
N HIS A 119 -0.82 -48.65 3.83
CA HIS A 119 0.28 -48.03 4.60
C HIS A 119 0.22 -48.26 6.13
N ALA A 120 1.38 -48.42 6.80
CA ALA A 120 1.51 -48.22 8.25
C ALA A 120 2.94 -47.77 8.71
N GLN A 121 2.97 -46.65 9.46
CA GLN A 121 3.97 -46.09 10.42
C GLN A 121 5.14 -45.17 9.97
N GLN A 122 5.34 -44.08 10.76
CA GLN A 122 6.10 -42.86 10.46
C GLN A 122 7.43 -42.70 11.24
N PHE A 123 7.65 -43.51 12.29
CA PHE A 123 8.90 -43.59 13.05
C PHE A 123 9.29 -45.06 13.23
N ALA A 124 10.59 -45.34 13.40
CA ALA A 124 11.04 -46.71 13.63
C ALA A 124 10.71 -47.15 15.07
N GLY A 125 10.05 -48.31 15.19
CA GLY A 125 9.57 -48.85 16.48
C GLY A 125 8.06 -48.63 16.69
N ASP A 126 7.47 -49.47 17.53
CA ASP A 126 6.04 -49.41 17.89
C ASP A 126 5.89 -48.80 19.28
N PRO A 127 5.20 -47.65 19.43
CA PRO A 127 4.96 -47.01 20.72
C PRO A 127 4.09 -47.86 21.67
N ASN A 128 3.37 -48.87 21.15
CA ASN A 128 2.62 -49.85 21.95
C ASN A 128 3.27 -51.24 21.95
N GLY A 129 4.46 -51.38 21.39
CA GLY A 129 5.18 -52.64 21.27
C GLY A 129 5.88 -53.09 22.54
N ASP A 130 6.74 -54.09 22.42
CA ASP A 130 7.62 -54.57 23.48
C ASP A 130 8.63 -53.48 23.92
N GLU A 131 9.22 -53.64 25.10
CA GLU A 131 10.06 -52.63 25.75
C GLU A 131 11.24 -52.17 24.86
N LYS A 132 11.72 -53.05 23.98
CA LYS A 132 12.75 -52.76 22.97
C LYS A 132 12.21 -51.89 21.82
N ALA A 133 10.98 -52.11 21.37
CA ALA A 133 10.33 -51.31 20.33
C ALA A 133 9.94 -49.91 20.84
N GLN A 134 9.45 -49.80 22.08
CA GLN A 134 9.15 -48.51 22.72
C GLN A 134 10.42 -47.68 22.91
N LYS A 135 11.52 -48.32 23.33
CA LYS A 135 12.82 -47.66 23.49
C LYS A 135 13.38 -47.15 22.16
N THR A 136 13.22 -47.93 21.09
CA THR A 136 13.66 -47.54 19.72
C THR A 136 12.87 -46.33 19.21
N PHE A 137 11.56 -46.27 19.46
CA PHE A 137 10.71 -45.13 19.11
C PHE A 137 11.10 -43.86 19.88
N ASP A 138 11.37 -44.00 21.18
CA ASP A 138 11.68 -42.88 22.06
C ASP A 138 13.10 -42.33 21.91
N GLU A 139 14.08 -43.17 21.53
CA GLU A 139 15.45 -42.76 21.20
C GLU A 139 15.47 -42.00 19.87
N SER A 140 14.78 -42.51 18.84
CA SER A 140 14.66 -41.84 17.54
C SER A 140 14.02 -40.44 17.64
N ARG A 141 13.07 -40.25 18.56
CA ARG A 141 12.42 -38.95 18.81
C ARG A 141 13.32 -37.97 19.57
N ARG A 142 14.14 -38.45 20.51
CA ARG A 142 15.02 -37.61 21.34
C ARG A 142 16.27 -37.16 20.59
N ASP A 143 16.85 -38.04 19.78
CA ASP A 143 17.99 -37.72 18.92
C ASP A 143 17.63 -36.66 17.89
N PHE A 144 16.39 -36.67 17.37
CA PHE A 144 15.88 -35.64 16.48
C PHE A 144 15.81 -34.25 17.14
N LEU A 145 15.39 -34.16 18.40
CA LEU A 145 15.27 -32.89 19.14
C LEU A 145 16.65 -32.34 19.57
N ALA A 146 17.59 -33.21 19.94
CA ALA A 146 18.96 -32.82 20.27
C ALA A 146 19.72 -32.27 19.05
N LEU A 147 19.45 -32.81 17.85
CA LEU A 147 20.06 -32.35 16.61
C LEU A 147 19.65 -30.91 16.24
N VAL A 148 18.38 -30.55 16.46
CA VAL A 148 17.84 -29.23 16.11
C VAL A 148 18.47 -28.10 16.93
N PHE A 149 18.80 -28.34 18.20
CA PHE A 149 19.39 -27.31 19.08
C PHE A 149 20.88 -27.04 18.83
N CYS A 150 21.63 -27.99 18.25
CA CYS A 150 23.07 -27.83 17.94
C CYS A 150 23.36 -27.20 16.56
N LEU A 151 22.37 -26.97 15.69
CA LEU A 151 22.56 -26.76 14.24
C LEU A 151 22.13 -25.36 13.70
N MET A 152 22.37 -24.24 14.39
CA MET A 152 22.04 -22.92 13.79
C MET A 152 23.14 -21.85 13.71
N VAL A 153 24.36 -22.10 14.20
CA VAL A 153 25.53 -21.25 13.92
C VAL A 153 26.72 -22.16 13.57
N GLY A 154 27.38 -21.92 12.42
CA GLY A 154 28.44 -22.79 11.88
C GLY A 154 27.94 -23.97 11.04
N THR A 155 26.70 -23.90 10.55
CA THR A 155 26.09 -24.99 9.78
C THR A 155 26.39 -24.92 8.28
N PRO A 156 26.53 -26.10 7.63
CA PRO A 156 26.61 -26.16 6.18
C PRO A 156 25.37 -25.52 5.55
N PHE A 157 25.53 -24.84 4.42
CA PHE A 157 24.43 -24.23 3.67
C PHE A 157 23.24 -25.19 3.44
N ASP A 158 23.53 -26.48 3.29
CA ASP A 158 22.58 -27.57 3.06
C ASP A 158 21.67 -27.86 4.28
N LYS A 159 22.02 -27.33 5.46
CA LYS A 159 21.30 -27.52 6.73
C LYS A 159 20.67 -26.23 7.26
N LEU A 160 20.59 -25.18 6.44
CA LEU A 160 19.86 -23.97 6.81
C LEU A 160 18.37 -24.27 7.06
N PRO A 161 17.73 -23.60 8.03
CA PRO A 161 16.30 -23.76 8.30
C PRO A 161 15.45 -23.65 7.03
N ALA A 162 14.44 -24.51 6.91
CA ALA A 162 13.58 -24.58 5.72
C ALA A 162 12.93 -23.23 5.36
N TRP A 163 12.67 -22.36 6.34
CA TRP A 163 12.15 -21.02 6.10
C TRP A 163 13.12 -20.17 5.26
N ILE A 164 14.43 -20.28 5.46
CA ILE A 164 15.43 -19.55 4.65
C ILE A 164 15.33 -19.98 3.19
N ALA A 165 15.32 -21.29 2.94
CA ALA A 165 15.16 -21.82 1.59
C ALA A 165 13.80 -21.45 0.96
N ASN A 166 12.73 -21.42 1.74
CA ASN A 166 11.39 -21.04 1.27
C ASN A 166 11.35 -19.55 0.88
N TRP A 167 11.89 -18.67 1.72
CA TRP A 167 11.86 -17.23 1.48
C TRP A 167 12.87 -16.76 0.43
N THR A 168 14.04 -17.40 0.34
CA THR A 168 15.00 -17.16 -0.75
C THR A 168 14.45 -17.63 -2.11
N LYS A 169 13.58 -18.65 -2.14
CA LYS A 169 12.84 -19.04 -3.35
C LYS A 169 11.72 -18.06 -3.71
N VAL A 170 11.10 -17.42 -2.71
CA VAL A 170 10.02 -16.44 -2.92
C VAL A 170 10.58 -15.14 -3.51
N ASP A 171 11.61 -14.56 -2.91
CA ASP A 171 12.27 -13.36 -3.44
C ASP A 171 13.69 -13.15 -2.85
N PRO A 172 14.75 -13.20 -3.68
CA PRO A 172 16.12 -12.91 -3.25
C PRO A 172 16.33 -11.47 -2.73
N ALA A 173 15.46 -10.52 -3.09
CA ALA A 173 15.50 -9.15 -2.57
C ALA A 173 14.96 -9.03 -1.14
N LEU A 174 14.05 -9.93 -0.74
CA LEU A 174 13.50 -9.99 0.62
C LEU A 174 14.42 -10.80 1.55
N LEU A 175 14.97 -11.91 1.05
CA LEU A 175 15.94 -12.73 1.77
C LEU A 175 16.96 -13.33 0.80
N SER A 176 18.19 -12.84 0.84
CA SER A 176 19.31 -13.47 0.14
C SER A 176 20.26 -14.10 1.13
N VAL A 177 20.61 -15.34 0.84
CA VAL A 177 21.72 -16.03 1.48
C VAL A 177 22.67 -16.48 0.37
N THR A 178 23.91 -16.01 0.38
CA THR A 178 24.89 -16.30 -0.67
C THR A 178 26.23 -16.56 -0.03
N ASP A 179 26.75 -17.76 -0.27
CA ASP A 179 28.10 -18.14 0.14
C ASP A 179 29.12 -17.31 -0.66
N VAL A 180 29.70 -16.29 -0.01
CA VAL A 180 30.61 -15.34 -0.65
C VAL A 180 32.01 -15.91 -0.74
N ASN A 181 32.40 -16.71 0.26
CA ASN A 181 33.77 -17.22 0.40
C ASN A 181 33.92 -18.67 -0.14
N LYS A 182 32.81 -19.33 -0.50
CA LYS A 182 32.69 -20.70 -1.04
C LYS A 182 33.20 -21.77 -0.09
N ASP A 183 33.17 -21.51 1.22
CA ASP A 183 33.59 -22.47 2.25
C ASP A 183 32.45 -23.43 2.65
N GLY A 184 31.24 -23.20 2.15
CA GLY A 184 30.06 -24.02 2.43
C GLY A 184 29.48 -23.81 3.83
N ILE A 185 29.96 -22.83 4.61
CA ILE A 185 29.57 -22.56 6.00
C ILE A 185 28.90 -21.18 6.08
N PHE A 186 27.70 -21.15 6.65
CA PHE A 186 26.95 -19.90 6.77
C PHE A 186 27.57 -18.90 7.75
N GLN A 187 27.89 -17.69 7.25
CA GLN A 187 28.44 -16.58 8.05
C GLN A 187 27.52 -15.35 8.13
N LEU A 188 27.69 -14.51 9.16
CA LEU A 188 26.85 -13.33 9.43
C LEU A 188 26.82 -12.30 8.28
N GLY A 189 27.87 -12.24 7.45
CA GLY A 189 27.95 -11.34 6.30
C GLY A 189 27.26 -11.87 5.02
N GLU A 190 26.79 -13.11 5.05
CA GLU A 190 26.27 -13.83 3.88
C GLU A 190 24.74 -13.85 3.84
N MET A 191 24.10 -13.22 4.82
CA MET A 191 22.65 -13.08 4.92
C MET A 191 22.24 -11.61 4.81
N ARG A 192 21.29 -11.34 3.91
CA ARG A 192 20.64 -10.04 3.81
C ARG A 192 19.13 -10.20 3.98
N ILE A 193 18.59 -9.53 5.00
CA ILE A 193 17.16 -9.53 5.33
C ILE A 193 16.59 -8.16 5.00
N GLY A 194 15.62 -8.09 4.09
CA GLY A 194 14.86 -6.88 3.80
C GLY A 194 13.85 -6.58 4.92
N GLY A 195 13.62 -5.31 5.26
CA GLY A 195 12.71 -4.93 6.35
C GLY A 195 11.27 -5.43 6.16
N ASP A 196 10.83 -5.58 4.92
CA ASP A 196 9.46 -5.97 4.55
C ASP A 196 9.18 -7.45 4.82
N ILE A 197 10.23 -8.30 4.90
CA ILE A 197 10.07 -9.74 5.17
C ILE A 197 9.84 -10.04 6.64
N ILE A 198 10.28 -9.15 7.55
CA ILE A 198 10.34 -9.45 8.98
C ILE A 198 8.94 -9.81 9.50
N VAL A 199 7.93 -9.00 9.17
CA VAL A 199 6.54 -9.23 9.62
C VAL A 199 5.95 -10.50 9.01
N LEU A 200 6.27 -10.81 7.75
CA LEU A 200 5.73 -11.96 7.03
C LEU A 200 6.42 -13.29 7.42
N ALA A 201 7.72 -13.25 7.72
CA ALA A 201 8.51 -14.41 8.11
C ALA A 201 8.47 -14.68 9.62
N THR A 202 8.09 -13.69 10.46
CA THR A 202 8.02 -13.86 11.93
C THR A 202 7.21 -15.08 12.37
N PRO A 203 6.02 -15.39 11.80
CA PRO A 203 5.29 -16.60 12.19
C PRO A 203 6.04 -17.89 11.86
N GLU A 204 6.74 -17.95 10.73
CA GLU A 204 7.55 -19.11 10.35
C GLU A 204 8.82 -19.25 11.20
N ILE A 205 9.48 -18.13 11.52
CA ILE A 205 10.62 -18.07 12.44
C ILE A 205 10.21 -18.56 13.84
N ALA A 206 8.99 -18.22 14.26
CA ALA A 206 8.41 -18.66 15.53
C ALA A 206 7.88 -20.10 15.51
N GLY A 207 8.01 -20.82 14.38
CA GLY A 207 7.53 -22.20 14.24
C GLY A 207 6.01 -22.35 14.23
N LEU A 208 5.27 -21.28 13.94
CA LEU A 208 3.81 -21.28 13.87
C LEU A 208 3.32 -21.93 12.56
N PRO A 209 2.10 -22.48 12.54
CA PRO A 209 1.51 -23.06 11.33
C PRO A 209 1.47 -22.06 10.17
N TYR A 210 1.67 -22.53 8.93
CA TYR A 210 1.70 -21.68 7.72
C TYR A 210 0.45 -20.79 7.54
N VAL A 211 -0.69 -21.23 8.08
CA VAL A 211 -1.95 -20.49 8.08
C VAL A 211 -1.80 -19.14 8.77
N VAL A 212 -0.94 -19.04 9.80
CA VAL A 212 -0.68 -17.80 10.52
C VAL A 212 0.07 -16.79 9.63
N SER A 213 1.08 -17.23 8.88
CA SER A 213 1.77 -16.38 7.89
C SER A 213 0.80 -15.88 6.80
N GLY A 214 -0.05 -16.79 6.29
CA GLY A 214 -1.10 -16.42 5.33
C GLY A 214 -2.12 -15.43 5.90
N MET A 215 -2.50 -15.58 7.17
CA MET A 215 -3.42 -14.66 7.86
C MET A 215 -2.78 -13.29 8.10
N VAL A 216 -1.48 -13.22 8.43
CA VAL A 216 -0.73 -11.97 8.57
C VAL A 216 -0.65 -11.24 7.22
N ALA A 217 -0.32 -11.95 6.14
CA ALA A 217 -0.30 -11.39 4.78
C ALA A 217 -1.68 -10.87 4.36
N ALA A 218 -2.74 -11.66 4.58
CA ALA A 218 -4.13 -11.26 4.31
C ALA A 218 -4.56 -10.05 5.16
N GLY A 219 -4.14 -10.00 6.43
CA GLY A 219 -4.42 -8.87 7.33
C GLY A 219 -3.78 -7.56 6.86
N GLY A 220 -2.51 -7.60 6.42
CA GLY A 220 -1.84 -6.43 5.85
C GLY A 220 -2.54 -5.91 4.58
N LEU A 221 -2.95 -6.83 3.71
CA LEU A 221 -3.68 -6.54 2.48
C LEU A 221 -5.08 -5.96 2.76
N ALA A 222 -5.80 -6.54 3.72
CA ALA A 222 -7.12 -6.05 4.15
C ALA A 222 -7.04 -4.66 4.80
N ALA A 223 -6.02 -4.39 5.61
CA ALA A 223 -5.80 -3.07 6.20
C ALA A 223 -5.54 -2.01 5.12
N ALA A 224 -4.72 -2.33 4.10
CA ALA A 224 -4.48 -1.43 2.97
C ALA A 224 -5.78 -1.13 2.21
N LEU A 225 -6.59 -2.15 1.91
CA LEU A 225 -7.87 -1.99 1.18
C LEU A 225 -8.93 -1.23 1.98
N SER A 226 -9.05 -1.47 3.29
CA SER A 226 -10.03 -0.80 4.15
C SER A 226 -9.81 0.72 4.20
N THR A 227 -8.55 1.15 4.23
CA THR A 227 -8.21 2.58 4.18
C THR A 227 -8.49 3.21 2.82
N ALA A 228 -8.18 2.51 1.72
CA ALA A 228 -8.45 2.99 0.37
C ALA A 228 -9.96 3.14 0.11
N ASP A 229 -10.77 2.18 0.57
CA ASP A 229 -12.24 2.22 0.42
C ASP A 229 -12.87 3.39 1.18
N GLY A 230 -12.44 3.62 2.43
CA GLY A 230 -12.90 4.77 3.22
C GLY A 230 -12.62 6.13 2.56
N LEU A 231 -11.48 6.26 1.86
CA LEU A 231 -11.13 7.47 1.13
C LEU A 231 -11.91 7.62 -0.17
N LEU A 232 -12.15 6.53 -0.90
CA LEU A 232 -13.05 6.54 -2.06
C LEU A 232 -14.44 6.99 -1.65
N LEU A 233 -14.98 6.50 -0.53
CA LEU A 233 -16.26 6.95 -0.01
C LEU A 233 -16.25 8.43 0.37
N THR A 234 -15.16 8.91 0.96
CA THR A 234 -14.99 10.33 1.30
C THR A 234 -15.00 11.22 0.05
N ILE A 235 -14.26 10.81 -0.99
CA ILE A 235 -14.24 11.48 -2.30
C ILE A 235 -15.63 11.41 -2.97
N ALA A 236 -16.29 10.24 -2.91
CA ALA A 236 -17.63 10.03 -3.47
C ALA A 236 -18.64 11.01 -2.85
N ASN A 237 -18.61 11.17 -1.53
CA ASN A 237 -19.49 12.07 -0.80
C ASN A 237 -19.18 13.53 -1.11
N ALA A 238 -17.90 13.91 -1.16
CA ALA A 238 -17.49 15.27 -1.54
C ALA A 238 -17.94 15.63 -2.97
N LEU A 239 -17.84 14.69 -3.92
CA LEU A 239 -18.25 14.91 -5.30
C LEU A 239 -19.78 14.85 -5.48
N SER A 240 -20.47 13.90 -4.84
CA SER A 240 -21.91 13.68 -4.99
C SER A 240 -22.74 14.71 -4.24
N HIS A 241 -22.43 14.90 -2.96
CA HIS A 241 -23.26 15.68 -2.04
C HIS A 241 -22.77 17.13 -1.95
N ASP A 242 -21.47 17.34 -1.79
CA ASP A 242 -20.93 18.68 -1.56
C ASP A 242 -20.77 19.48 -2.87
N LEU A 243 -20.25 18.86 -3.93
CA LEU A 243 -20.06 19.51 -5.23
C LEU A 243 -21.33 19.45 -6.10
N TYR A 244 -21.81 18.26 -6.43
CA TYR A 244 -22.90 18.12 -7.40
C TYR A 244 -24.27 18.55 -6.82
N TYR A 245 -24.72 17.93 -5.74
CA TYR A 245 -26.04 18.26 -5.15
C TYR A 245 -26.11 19.68 -4.60
N LYS A 246 -25.13 20.13 -3.81
CA LYS A 246 -25.21 21.45 -3.16
C LYS A 246 -24.82 22.62 -4.05
N MET A 247 -23.97 22.45 -5.07
CA MET A 247 -23.46 23.58 -5.86
C MET A 247 -23.86 23.57 -7.33
N MET A 248 -24.01 22.40 -7.97
CA MET A 248 -24.35 22.33 -9.39
C MET A 248 -25.84 22.20 -9.66
N ASP A 249 -26.50 21.21 -9.07
CA ASP A 249 -27.92 20.94 -9.29
C ASP A 249 -28.61 20.40 -8.02
N PRO A 250 -29.17 21.31 -7.18
CA PRO A 250 -29.94 20.97 -5.99
C PRO A 250 -31.22 20.18 -6.27
N ASN A 251 -31.74 20.20 -7.50
CA ASN A 251 -33.00 19.54 -7.83
C ASN A 251 -32.78 18.22 -8.59
N ALA A 252 -31.53 17.79 -8.78
CA ALA A 252 -31.23 16.56 -9.50
C ALA A 252 -31.89 15.33 -8.83
N PRO A 253 -32.51 14.41 -9.58
CA PRO A 253 -33.02 13.15 -9.01
C PRO A 253 -31.88 12.30 -8.43
N THR A 254 -32.18 11.51 -7.39
CA THR A 254 -31.19 10.71 -6.63
C THR A 254 -30.39 9.76 -7.53
N SER A 255 -31.02 9.16 -8.55
CA SER A 255 -30.36 8.27 -9.52
C SER A 255 -29.26 8.99 -10.31
N ARG A 256 -29.51 10.22 -10.78
CA ARG A 256 -28.53 11.02 -11.54
C ARG A 256 -27.35 11.43 -10.66
N ARG A 257 -27.59 11.78 -9.38
CA ARG A 257 -26.53 12.12 -8.42
C ARG A 257 -25.57 10.96 -8.20
N VAL A 258 -26.12 9.77 -7.98
CA VAL A 258 -25.31 8.55 -7.76
C VAL A 258 -24.53 8.18 -9.03
N MET A 259 -25.14 8.29 -10.21
CA MET A 259 -24.46 8.02 -11.48
C MET A 259 -23.27 8.97 -11.70
N ILE A 260 -23.49 10.28 -11.57
CA ILE A 260 -22.45 11.29 -11.78
C ILE A 260 -21.31 11.13 -10.77
N SER A 261 -21.65 10.86 -9.50
CA SER A 261 -20.66 10.56 -8.46
C SER A 261 -19.81 9.33 -8.81
N LYS A 262 -20.42 8.23 -9.25
CA LYS A 262 -19.70 7.00 -9.65
C LYS A 262 -18.80 7.24 -10.86
N VAL A 263 -19.26 8.00 -11.86
CA VAL A 263 -18.46 8.35 -13.04
C VAL A 263 -17.27 9.22 -12.65
N LEU A 264 -17.47 10.28 -11.86
CA LEU A 264 -16.39 11.14 -11.38
C LEU A 264 -15.40 10.36 -10.51
N LEU A 265 -15.88 9.46 -9.64
CA LEU A 265 -15.02 8.61 -8.82
C LEU A 265 -14.17 7.68 -9.69
N LEU A 266 -14.76 7.05 -10.72
CA LEU A 266 -14.02 6.22 -11.67
C LEU A 266 -12.93 7.03 -12.39
N VAL A 267 -13.25 8.25 -12.84
CA VAL A 267 -12.29 9.15 -13.49
C VAL A 267 -11.14 9.51 -12.54
N VAL A 268 -11.43 9.84 -11.28
CA VAL A 268 -10.42 10.12 -10.25
C VAL A 268 -9.55 8.89 -9.96
N ALA A 269 -10.16 7.70 -9.87
CA ALA A 269 -9.43 6.45 -9.65
C ALA A 269 -8.50 6.11 -10.83
N LEU A 270 -8.95 6.30 -12.07
CA LEU A 270 -8.13 6.09 -13.27
C LEU A 270 -6.98 7.10 -13.36
N MET A 271 -7.22 8.38 -13.04
CA MET A 271 -6.15 9.37 -12.94
C MET A 271 -5.15 9.01 -11.84
N ALA A 272 -5.62 8.52 -10.70
CA ALA A 272 -4.74 8.10 -9.61
C ALA A 272 -3.88 6.89 -10.03
N ALA A 273 -4.47 5.91 -10.70
CA ALA A 273 -3.75 4.77 -11.27
C ALA A 273 -2.71 5.19 -12.32
N TYR A 274 -3.08 6.11 -13.21
CA TYR A 274 -2.16 6.64 -14.22
C TYR A 274 -0.97 7.37 -13.60
N VAL A 275 -1.20 8.24 -12.62
CA VAL A 275 -0.13 8.96 -11.93
C VAL A 275 0.73 8.01 -11.09
N ALA A 276 0.12 7.04 -10.39
CA ALA A 276 0.86 6.03 -9.63
C ALA A 276 1.75 5.15 -10.53
N ALA A 277 1.32 4.86 -11.76
CA ALA A 277 2.12 4.11 -12.73
C ALA A 277 3.42 4.83 -13.13
N GLN A 278 3.50 6.16 -12.97
CA GLN A 278 4.70 6.95 -13.23
C GLN A 278 5.73 6.92 -12.09
N LYS A 279 5.46 6.18 -10.99
CA LYS A 279 6.31 6.09 -9.79
C LYS A 279 6.72 7.47 -9.24
N PRO A 280 5.74 8.32 -8.88
CA PRO A 280 5.94 9.75 -8.66
C PRO A 280 6.71 10.11 -7.38
N ALA A 281 6.66 9.27 -6.34
CA ALA A 281 7.40 9.52 -5.11
C ALA A 281 7.43 8.28 -4.22
N ASP A 282 8.27 8.34 -3.19
CA ASP A 282 8.21 7.34 -2.13
C ASP A 282 6.90 7.46 -1.33
N ILE A 283 6.42 6.32 -0.82
CA ILE A 283 5.15 6.20 -0.10
C ILE A 283 5.13 7.16 1.10
N LEU A 284 6.25 7.20 1.84
CA LEU A 284 6.42 8.05 3.00
C LEU A 284 6.23 9.54 2.66
N PHE A 285 6.70 9.97 1.48
CA PHE A 285 6.50 11.33 1.00
C PHE A 285 5.02 11.60 0.66
N LEU A 286 4.35 10.72 -0.08
CA LEU A 286 2.95 10.92 -0.48
C LEU A 286 2.01 11.05 0.74
N VAL A 287 2.19 10.20 1.76
CA VAL A 287 1.44 10.29 3.03
C VAL A 287 1.67 11.65 3.69
N SER A 288 2.94 12.01 3.87
CA SER A 288 3.32 13.23 4.57
C SER A 288 2.91 14.49 3.82
N ALA A 289 2.93 14.45 2.48
CA ALA A 289 2.47 15.51 1.61
C ALA A 289 0.97 15.75 1.77
N ALA A 290 0.16 14.67 1.76
CA ALA A 290 -1.27 14.76 1.99
C ALA A 290 -1.59 15.38 3.37
N PHE A 291 -0.92 14.94 4.45
CA PHE A 291 -1.10 15.52 5.78
C PHE A 291 -0.63 16.98 5.87
N SER A 292 0.49 17.32 5.25
CA SER A 292 1.00 18.70 5.22
C SER A 292 0.04 19.65 4.51
N LEU A 293 -0.51 19.23 3.37
CA LEU A 293 -1.49 20.01 2.60
C LEU A 293 -2.83 20.14 3.33
N ALA A 294 -3.33 19.06 3.94
CA ALA A 294 -4.52 19.13 4.79
C ALA A 294 -4.30 20.04 6.01
N ALA A 295 -3.15 19.94 6.66
CA ALA A 295 -2.82 20.79 7.79
C ALA A 295 -2.81 22.25 7.35
N ALA A 296 -2.06 22.61 6.31
CA ALA A 296 -1.99 24.00 5.86
C ALA A 296 -3.32 24.53 5.31
N GLY A 297 -4.11 23.68 4.63
CA GLY A 297 -5.36 24.05 3.99
C GLY A 297 -6.56 24.11 4.92
N PHE A 298 -6.63 23.31 6.00
CA PHE A 298 -7.79 23.25 6.89
C PHE A 298 -7.50 23.67 8.33
N PHE A 299 -6.30 23.38 8.85
CA PHE A 299 -6.00 23.56 10.28
C PHE A 299 -6.30 24.98 10.76
N PRO A 300 -5.83 26.05 10.07
CA PRO A 300 -6.04 27.41 10.56
C PRO A 300 -7.51 27.82 10.47
N ALA A 301 -8.20 27.53 9.37
CA ALA A 301 -9.59 27.90 9.19
C ALA A 301 -10.54 27.18 10.15
N LEU A 302 -10.27 25.91 10.48
CA LEU A 302 -11.05 25.16 11.47
C LEU A 302 -10.78 25.66 12.88
N THR A 303 -9.51 25.81 13.26
CA THR A 303 -9.12 26.28 14.60
C THR A 303 -9.67 27.67 14.88
N LEU A 304 -9.49 28.62 13.96
CA LEU A 304 -10.02 29.97 14.12
C LEU A 304 -11.56 30.01 14.05
N GLY A 305 -12.17 29.13 13.26
CA GLY A 305 -13.62 29.03 13.17
C GLY A 305 -14.28 28.61 14.48
N ILE A 306 -13.61 27.74 15.25
CA ILE A 306 -14.12 27.21 16.54
C ILE A 306 -13.77 28.11 17.73
N PHE A 307 -12.52 28.54 17.82
CA PHE A 307 -11.99 29.22 19.01
C PHE A 307 -11.88 30.74 18.86
N TRP A 308 -12.22 31.31 17.69
CA TRP A 308 -12.15 32.76 17.49
C TRP A 308 -13.45 33.35 16.93
N LYS A 309 -14.17 34.06 17.81
CA LYS A 309 -15.41 34.78 17.47
C LYS A 309 -15.24 35.80 16.34
N ARG A 310 -14.03 36.37 16.17
CA ARG A 310 -13.73 37.39 15.16
C ARG A 310 -13.24 36.82 13.81
N ALA A 311 -13.21 35.50 13.65
CA ALA A 311 -12.78 34.88 12.39
C ALA A 311 -13.74 35.27 11.25
N THR A 312 -13.18 35.82 10.17
CA THR A 312 -13.95 36.34 9.02
C THR A 312 -13.92 35.40 7.83
N LYS A 313 -14.94 35.49 6.98
CA LYS A 313 -15.05 34.68 5.75
C LYS A 313 -13.86 34.86 4.82
N TRP A 314 -13.47 36.11 4.55
CA TRP A 314 -12.36 36.43 3.65
C TRP A 314 -11.02 36.03 4.24
N GLY A 315 -10.86 36.23 5.55
CA GLY A 315 -9.69 35.78 6.29
C GLY A 315 -9.51 34.27 6.17
N ALA A 316 -10.57 33.49 6.44
CA ALA A 316 -10.54 32.05 6.31
C ALA A 316 -10.24 31.59 4.87
N ILE A 317 -10.95 32.11 3.86
CA ILE A 317 -10.73 31.73 2.45
C ILE A 317 -9.29 32.00 2.01
N LEU A 318 -8.77 33.21 2.25
CA LEU A 318 -7.41 33.58 1.87
C LEU A 318 -6.36 32.81 2.66
N GLY A 319 -6.61 32.55 3.95
CA GLY A 319 -5.76 31.71 4.78
C GLY A 319 -5.66 30.27 4.26
N MET A 320 -6.80 29.67 3.85
CA MET A 320 -6.82 28.34 3.26
C MET A 320 -6.07 28.29 1.92
N ILE A 321 -6.34 29.23 1.01
CA ILE A 321 -5.69 29.29 -0.30
C ILE A 321 -4.19 29.54 -0.17
N ALA A 322 -3.78 30.50 0.65
CA ALA A 322 -2.37 30.83 0.81
C ALA A 322 -1.60 29.73 1.56
N GLY A 323 -2.17 29.17 2.63
CA GLY A 323 -1.56 28.09 3.38
C GLY A 323 -1.36 26.84 2.52
N PHE A 324 -2.41 26.42 1.81
CA PHE A 324 -2.33 25.32 0.85
C PHE A 324 -1.36 25.65 -0.29
N GLY A 325 -1.46 26.84 -0.88
CA GLY A 325 -0.66 27.28 -2.03
C GLY A 325 0.84 27.34 -1.73
N ILE A 326 1.25 27.87 -0.57
CA ILE A 326 2.66 27.92 -0.16
C ILE A 326 3.21 26.53 0.11
N THR A 327 2.42 25.67 0.76
CA THR A 327 2.81 24.27 0.99
C THR A 327 3.00 23.53 -0.32
N PHE A 328 2.06 23.68 -1.26
CA PHE A 328 2.12 23.08 -2.58
C PHE A 328 3.27 23.65 -3.42
N TYR A 329 3.47 24.96 -3.40
CA TYR A 329 4.57 25.63 -4.11
C TYR A 329 5.93 25.13 -3.62
N TYR A 330 6.10 25.00 -2.30
CA TYR A 330 7.34 24.45 -1.75
C TYR A 330 7.57 23.02 -2.21
N MET A 331 6.55 22.16 -2.17
CA MET A 331 6.67 20.78 -2.69
C MET A 331 6.96 20.75 -4.19
N ALA A 332 6.30 21.60 -4.98
CA ALA A 332 6.46 21.67 -6.43
C ALA A 332 7.86 22.12 -6.86
N THR A 333 8.52 22.94 -6.06
CA THR A 333 9.88 23.46 -6.33
C THR A 333 10.98 22.64 -5.69
N SER A 334 10.68 21.77 -4.74
CA SER A 334 11.71 21.00 -4.00
C SER A 334 11.68 19.49 -4.29
N GLN A 335 10.54 18.91 -4.65
CA GLN A 335 10.43 17.48 -4.91
C GLN A 335 10.76 17.14 -6.37
N PRO A 336 11.66 16.17 -6.64
CA PRO A 336 12.13 15.85 -8.00
C PRO A 336 11.01 15.56 -9.02
N TRP A 337 10.01 14.74 -8.65
CA TRP A 337 8.93 14.39 -9.58
C TRP A 337 8.00 15.56 -9.88
N LEU A 338 7.52 16.29 -8.86
CA LEU A 338 6.68 17.46 -9.10
C LEU A 338 7.41 18.50 -9.96
N ARG A 339 8.70 18.70 -9.71
CA ARG A 339 9.52 19.60 -10.54
C ARG A 339 9.55 19.18 -11.99
N SER A 340 9.63 17.87 -12.27
CA SER A 340 9.58 17.34 -13.64
C SER A 340 8.22 17.59 -14.29
N VAL A 341 7.12 17.42 -13.55
CA VAL A 341 5.75 17.68 -14.02
C VAL A 341 5.52 19.16 -14.32
N PHE A 342 6.09 20.05 -13.51
CA PHE A 342 5.95 21.51 -13.64
C PHE A 342 7.08 22.18 -14.45
N GLY A 343 8.03 21.42 -14.98
CA GLY A 343 9.14 21.95 -15.78
C GLY A 343 10.11 22.85 -15.02
N VAL A 344 10.24 22.68 -13.69
CA VAL A 344 11.12 23.50 -12.85
C VAL A 344 12.57 23.00 -12.97
N THR A 345 13.45 23.81 -13.56
CA THR A 345 14.86 23.47 -13.83
C THR A 345 15.84 24.10 -12.84
N ASP A 346 15.43 25.07 -12.03
CA ASP A 346 16.28 25.77 -11.07
C ASP A 346 16.85 24.84 -9.99
N PRO A 347 18.07 25.04 -9.45
CA PRO A 347 18.62 24.19 -8.41
C PRO A 347 17.65 24.04 -7.22
N VAL A 348 17.56 22.84 -6.64
CA VAL A 348 16.68 22.57 -5.50
C VAL A 348 17.14 23.43 -4.32
N GLN A 349 16.33 24.43 -3.96
CA GLN A 349 16.56 25.26 -2.79
C GLN A 349 15.65 24.82 -1.66
N LEU A 350 16.23 24.19 -0.64
CA LEU A 350 15.52 23.87 0.60
C LEU A 350 15.44 25.13 1.45
N TRP A 351 14.23 25.54 1.81
CA TRP A 351 14.03 26.67 2.72
C TRP A 351 14.50 26.25 4.11
N TRP A 352 15.55 26.91 4.61
CA TRP A 352 16.17 26.61 5.90
C TRP A 352 16.56 25.13 6.10
N GLY A 353 16.88 24.42 5.01
CA GLY A 353 17.23 22.99 5.06
C GLY A 353 16.06 22.05 5.38
N ILE A 354 14.82 22.54 5.39
CA ILE A 354 13.64 21.74 5.75
C ILE A 354 13.25 20.83 4.60
N GLN A 355 13.15 19.53 4.84
CA GLN A 355 12.79 18.59 3.79
C GLN A 355 11.34 18.80 3.29
N PRO A 356 11.06 18.49 2.00
CA PRO A 356 9.73 18.65 1.40
C PRO A 356 8.62 17.89 2.14
N ILE A 357 8.99 16.81 2.84
CA ILE A 357 8.11 16.01 3.69
C ILE A 357 7.45 16.83 4.81
N SER A 358 8.12 17.90 5.26
CA SER A 358 7.70 18.78 6.34
C SER A 358 7.18 20.13 5.85
N ALA A 359 6.83 20.25 4.56
CA ALA A 359 6.38 21.49 3.92
C ALA A 359 5.22 22.19 4.63
N GLY A 360 4.38 21.46 5.38
CA GLY A 360 3.28 22.03 6.16
C GLY A 360 3.72 23.08 7.20
N ILE A 361 5.00 23.07 7.61
CA ILE A 361 5.55 24.07 8.53
C ILE A 361 5.50 25.50 7.97
N PHE A 362 5.46 25.66 6.64
CA PHE A 362 5.37 26.98 5.99
C PHE A 362 3.93 27.43 5.78
N GLY A 363 3.06 26.52 5.34
CA GLY A 363 1.68 26.87 5.03
C GLY A 363 0.80 27.09 6.25
N VAL A 364 1.00 26.31 7.34
CA VAL A 364 0.18 26.43 8.55
C VAL A 364 0.29 27.82 9.20
N PRO A 365 1.50 28.39 9.42
CA PRO A 365 1.62 29.75 9.95
C PRO A 365 0.98 30.80 9.05
N VAL A 366 1.18 30.72 7.73
CA VAL A 366 0.59 31.68 6.79
C VAL A 366 -0.93 31.64 6.83
N GLY A 367 -1.51 30.43 6.89
CA GLY A 367 -2.94 30.26 7.04
C GLY A 367 -3.50 30.81 8.35
N PHE A 368 -2.69 30.98 9.41
CA PHE A 368 -3.08 31.68 10.64
C PHE A 368 -2.92 33.20 10.58
N LEU A 369 -1.87 33.69 9.91
CA LEU A 369 -1.53 35.12 9.85
C LEU A 369 -2.50 35.91 8.97
N LEU A 370 -2.89 35.37 7.81
CA LEU A 370 -3.77 36.07 6.87
C LEU A 370 -5.18 36.34 7.43
N PRO A 371 -5.88 35.37 8.06
CA PRO A 371 -7.16 35.65 8.69
C PRO A 371 -7.11 36.72 9.78
N ARG A 372 -5.96 36.85 10.47
CA ARG A 372 -5.73 37.88 11.49
C ARG A 372 -5.51 39.27 10.90
N SER A 373 -4.94 39.37 9.70
CA SER A 373 -4.65 40.65 9.04
C SER A 373 -5.87 41.35 8.43
N LEU A 374 -6.94 40.60 8.13
CA LEU A 374 -8.14 41.08 7.41
C LEU A 374 -9.35 41.34 8.33
N LEU A 375 -9.11 41.88 9.52
CA LEU A 375 -10.12 42.19 10.55
C LEU A 375 -11.08 43.33 10.14
N PRO A 376 -12.41 43.14 10.12
CA PRO A 376 -13.39 44.21 10.25
C PRO A 376 -13.57 44.59 11.73
N ARG A 377 -13.91 45.87 11.97
CA ARG A 377 -14.15 46.51 13.28
C ARG A 377 -15.19 45.79 14.15
N PRO A 378 -15.13 45.94 15.50
CA PRO A 378 -16.00 45.24 16.44
C PRO A 378 -17.48 45.61 16.19
N GLY A 379 -18.34 44.62 15.95
CA GLY A 379 -19.76 44.89 15.74
C GLY A 379 -20.69 43.74 15.36
N ARG A 380 -20.21 42.51 15.08
CA ARG A 380 -21.11 41.36 14.89
C ARG A 380 -20.73 40.24 15.85
N GLY A 381 -21.66 39.92 16.75
CA GLY A 381 -21.59 38.76 17.63
C GLY A 381 -21.34 37.53 16.79
N GLY A 382 -20.24 36.83 17.07
CA GLY A 382 -20.03 35.48 16.55
C GLY A 382 -21.14 34.55 17.05
N PRO A 383 -21.37 33.41 16.37
CA PRO A 383 -22.43 32.51 16.76
C PRO A 383 -22.21 32.01 18.20
N ALA A 384 -23.30 31.79 18.95
CA ALA A 384 -23.32 31.60 20.42
C ALA A 384 -22.45 30.45 20.97
N TRP A 385 -21.95 29.57 20.10
CA TRP A 385 -21.15 28.39 20.43
C TRP A 385 -19.65 28.56 20.20
N ALA A 386 -19.21 29.62 19.51
CA ALA A 386 -17.78 29.90 19.39
C ALA A 386 -17.24 30.17 20.80
N VAL A 387 -16.18 29.47 21.21
CA VAL A 387 -15.63 29.58 22.57
C VAL A 387 -15.00 30.96 22.75
#